data_AF-A0A8S4AC52-F1
#
_entry.id   AF-A0A8S4AC52-F1
#
_cell.length_a   1.000
_cell.length_b   1.000
_cell.length_c   1.000
_cell.angle_alpha   90.00
_cell.angle_beta   90.00
_cell.angle_gamma   90.00
#
_symmetry.space_group_name_H-M   'P 1'
#
loop_
_entity.id
_entity.type
_entity.pdbx_description
1 polymer ?
#
loop_
_entity_poly.entity_id
_entity_poly.type
_entity_poly.pdbx_seq_one_letter_code
_entity_poly.pdbx_strand_id
1 'polypeptide(L)'
;MAPAVKMAGSSPERDSVDSDSGMRVLGAVQINIGILVFVLGVVDLILTMTSYDRDLKSYGWHYHTVVTLTTLSSPLWSGLWFSITGALAACFSYGRPTTVLYSKMALVVTSLLCCALFGPACAVINGFISYTRHNLAKGDYQWLISLIVCFLAVLEVVMATVTSSVTCCCSTFSSTQLI
;
A
#
# COMPACT_ATOMS: atom_id res chain seq x y z
N MET A 1 15.41 46.89 18.68
CA MET A 1 15.00 47.15 17.29
C MET A 1 15.54 46.01 16.43
N ALA A 2 14.71 45.00 16.18
CA ALA A 2 15.03 43.87 15.31
C ALA A 2 14.02 43.88 14.16
N PRO A 3 14.42 43.72 12.89
CA PRO A 3 13.52 43.85 11.77
C PRO A 3 12.61 42.62 11.66
N ALA A 4 11.31 42.89 11.49
CA ALA A 4 10.31 41.89 11.17
C ALA A 4 10.60 41.31 9.77
N VAL A 5 10.96 40.03 9.72
CA VAL A 5 11.05 39.27 8.49
C VAL A 5 9.64 39.10 7.95
N LYS A 6 9.34 39.85 6.89
CA LYS A 6 8.11 39.79 6.11
C LYS A 6 8.13 38.48 5.31
N MET A 7 7.59 37.39 5.86
CA MET A 7 7.35 36.19 5.08
C MET A 7 6.28 36.50 4.02
N ALA A 8 6.68 36.38 2.76
CA ALA A 8 5.83 36.57 1.62
C ALA A 8 4.63 35.62 1.71
N GLY A 9 3.42 36.19 1.65
CA GLY A 9 2.20 35.40 1.55
C GLY A 9 2.15 34.69 0.20
N SER A 10 2.27 33.36 0.22
CA SER A 10 1.44 32.53 -0.67
C SER A 10 0.04 32.48 -0.07
N SER A 11 -0.98 32.69 -0.90
CA SER A 11 -2.36 32.71 -0.47
C SER A 11 -2.73 31.28 -0.01
N PRO A 12 -3.07 31.03 1.27
CA PRO A 12 -3.31 29.67 1.80
C PRO A 12 -4.49 28.95 1.12
N GLU A 13 -5.28 29.66 0.32
CA GLU A 13 -6.44 29.16 -0.42
C GLU A 13 -6.08 28.52 -1.78
N ARG A 14 -4.88 28.77 -2.33
CA ARG A 14 -4.42 28.12 -3.57
C ARG A 14 -3.64 26.83 -3.29
N ASP A 15 -2.82 26.84 -2.24
CA ASP A 15 -2.04 25.66 -1.81
C ASP A 15 -2.94 24.51 -1.31
N SER A 16 -4.12 24.81 -0.76
CA SER A 16 -5.09 23.79 -0.33
C SER A 16 -5.78 23.09 -1.51
N VAL A 17 -6.12 23.83 -2.58
CA VAL A 17 -6.85 23.29 -3.74
C VAL A 17 -5.97 22.36 -4.60
N ASP A 18 -4.70 22.68 -4.76
CA ASP A 18 -3.74 21.83 -5.49
C ASP A 18 -3.38 20.58 -4.69
N SER A 19 -3.23 20.70 -3.37
CA SER A 19 -2.95 19.55 -2.48
C SER A 19 -4.14 18.58 -2.38
N ASP A 20 -5.37 19.11 -2.37
CA ASP A 20 -6.60 18.30 -2.40
C ASP A 20 -6.77 17.53 -3.71
N SER A 21 -6.41 18.14 -4.84
CA SER A 21 -6.45 17.46 -6.15
C SER A 21 -5.39 16.36 -6.25
N GLY A 22 -4.18 16.60 -5.73
CA GLY A 22 -3.09 15.62 -5.70
C GLY A 22 -3.42 14.39 -4.85
N MET A 23 -4.01 14.58 -3.67
CA MET A 23 -4.34 13.46 -2.77
C MET A 23 -5.44 12.55 -3.33
N ARG A 24 -6.40 13.09 -4.09
CA ARG A 24 -7.42 12.30 -4.78
C ARG A 24 -6.83 11.44 -5.89
N VAL A 25 -5.86 11.97 -6.65
CA VAL A 25 -5.15 11.20 -7.68
C VAL A 25 -4.30 10.11 -7.06
N LEU A 26 -3.55 10.41 -5.99
CA LEU A 26 -2.78 9.42 -5.24
C LEU A 26 -3.66 8.29 -4.71
N GLY A 27 -4.81 8.63 -4.12
CA GLY A 27 -5.79 7.64 -3.65
C GLY A 27 -6.34 6.77 -4.76
N ALA A 28 -6.69 7.35 -5.92
CA ALA A 28 -7.14 6.58 -7.08
C ALA A 28 -6.06 5.61 -7.58
N VAL A 29 -4.80 6.01 -7.60
CA VAL A 29 -3.67 5.13 -7.98
C VAL A 29 -3.49 4.00 -6.96
N GLN A 30 -3.52 4.30 -5.66
CA GLN A 30 -3.41 3.28 -4.60
C GLN A 30 -4.55 2.25 -4.67
N ILE A 31 -5.78 2.67 -4.98
CA ILE A 31 -6.90 1.74 -5.18
C ILE A 31 -6.61 0.80 -6.36
N ASN A 32 -6.14 1.33 -7.49
CA ASN A 32 -5.83 0.51 -8.66
C ASN A 32 -4.68 -0.47 -8.38
N ILE A 33 -3.63 -0.03 -7.67
CA ILE A 33 -2.52 -0.90 -7.25
C ILE A 33 -3.04 -1.99 -6.31
N GLY A 34 -3.84 -1.65 -5.30
CA GLY A 34 -4.42 -2.60 -4.36
C GLY A 34 -5.28 -3.67 -5.04
N ILE A 35 -6.15 -3.27 -5.98
CA ILE A 35 -6.98 -4.19 -6.76
C ILE A 35 -6.09 -5.09 -7.64
N LEU A 36 -5.08 -4.53 -8.28
CA LEU A 36 -4.20 -5.30 -9.16
C LEU A 36 -3.36 -6.32 -8.37
N VAL A 37 -2.84 -5.94 -7.19
CA VAL A 37 -2.17 -6.85 -6.26
C VAL A 37 -3.12 -7.94 -5.77
N PHE A 38 -4.37 -7.59 -5.46
CA PHE A 38 -5.39 -8.57 -5.06
C PHE A 38 -5.69 -9.58 -6.17
N VAL A 39 -5.98 -9.11 -7.38
CA VAL A 39 -6.29 -9.99 -8.53
C VAL A 39 -5.09 -10.88 -8.87
N LEU A 40 -3.88 -10.33 -8.94
CA LEU A 40 -2.66 -11.11 -9.17
C LEU A 40 -2.44 -12.12 -8.05
N GLY A 41 -2.72 -11.77 -6.79
CA GLY A 41 -2.67 -12.68 -5.66
C GLY A 41 -3.67 -13.83 -5.75
N VAL A 42 -4.92 -13.56 -6.19
CA VAL A 42 -5.93 -14.60 -6.43
C VAL A 42 -5.46 -15.54 -7.54
N VAL A 43 -4.98 -14.98 -8.65
CA VAL A 43 -4.49 -15.77 -9.79
C VAL A 43 -3.30 -16.63 -9.39
N ASP A 44 -2.35 -16.08 -8.63
CA ASP A 44 -1.20 -16.82 -8.11
C ASP A 44 -1.63 -17.99 -7.21
N LEU A 45 -2.62 -17.75 -6.33
CA LEU A 45 -3.17 -18.78 -5.46
C LEU A 45 -3.87 -19.89 -6.26
N ILE A 46 -4.70 -19.54 -7.25
CA ILE A 46 -5.37 -20.52 -8.11
C ILE A 46 -4.35 -21.37 -8.85
N LEU A 47 -3.35 -20.75 -9.49
CA LEU A 47 -2.30 -21.47 -10.21
C LEU A 47 -1.56 -22.43 -9.28
N THR A 48 -1.15 -21.96 -8.10
CA THR A 48 -0.49 -22.77 -7.06
C THR A 48 -1.35 -23.94 -6.59
N MET A 49 -2.65 -23.74 -6.39
CA MET A 49 -3.57 -24.81 -5.98
C MET A 49 -3.82 -25.82 -7.11
N THR A 50 -3.88 -25.37 -8.36
CA THR A 50 -4.08 -26.27 -9.51
C THR A 50 -2.85 -27.13 -9.84
N SER A 51 -1.64 -26.64 -9.58
CA SER A 51 -0.41 -27.41 -9.77
C SER A 51 0.04 -28.16 -8.51
N TYR A 52 -0.66 -27.99 -7.39
CA TYR A 52 -0.29 -28.50 -6.07
C TYR A 52 0.05 -29.99 -6.06
N ASP A 53 -0.81 -30.87 -6.59
CA ASP A 53 -0.56 -32.32 -6.58
C ASP A 53 0.64 -32.75 -7.42
N ARG A 54 0.92 -32.02 -8.51
CA ARG A 54 2.07 -32.28 -9.39
C ARG A 54 3.37 -31.82 -8.74
N ASP A 55 3.35 -30.62 -8.17
CA ASP A 55 4.53 -30.00 -7.57
C ASP A 55 4.85 -30.59 -6.19
N LEU A 56 3.84 -31.01 -5.42
CA LEU A 56 4.04 -31.70 -4.14
C LEU A 56 4.79 -33.02 -4.32
N LYS A 57 4.47 -33.78 -5.38
CA LYS A 57 5.18 -35.02 -5.73
C LYS A 57 6.63 -34.78 -6.16
N SER A 58 6.91 -33.63 -6.77
CA SER A 58 8.24 -33.33 -7.34
C SER A 58 9.17 -32.62 -6.36
N TYR A 59 8.64 -31.78 -5.47
CA TYR A 59 9.43 -30.89 -4.60
C TYR A 59 9.22 -31.11 -3.09
N GLY A 60 8.28 -31.98 -2.70
CA GLY A 60 8.09 -32.40 -1.31
C GLY A 60 7.78 -31.26 -0.34
N TRP A 61 8.36 -31.31 0.87
CA TRP A 61 8.06 -30.40 1.98
C TRP A 61 8.34 -28.92 1.72
N HIS A 62 9.31 -28.59 0.83
CA HIS A 62 9.62 -27.20 0.50
C HIS A 62 8.47 -26.48 -0.23
N TYR A 63 7.68 -27.23 -1.01
CA TYR A 63 6.51 -26.68 -1.69
C TYR A 63 5.38 -26.36 -0.71
N HIS A 64 5.21 -27.21 0.32
CA HIS A 64 4.23 -26.96 1.37
C HIS A 64 4.50 -25.65 2.10
N THR A 65 5.76 -25.32 2.38
CA THR A 65 6.17 -24.04 2.98
C THR A 65 5.85 -22.83 2.08
N VAL A 66 6.08 -22.95 0.76
CA VAL A 66 5.73 -21.89 -0.21
C VAL A 66 4.21 -21.67 -0.23
N VAL A 67 3.42 -22.74 -0.19
CA VAL A 67 1.96 -22.69 -0.18
C VAL A 67 1.44 -22.10 1.13
N THR A 68 1.94 -22.53 2.30
CA THR A 68 1.53 -21.92 3.58
C THR A 68 1.95 -20.47 3.66
N LEU A 69 3.14 -20.09 3.19
CA LEU A 69 3.56 -18.68 3.14
C LEU A 69 2.64 -17.86 2.24
N THR A 70 2.33 -18.33 1.04
CA THR A 70 1.42 -17.66 0.10
C THR A 70 -0.02 -17.55 0.64
N THR A 71 -0.44 -18.51 1.47
CA THR A 71 -1.78 -18.54 2.07
C THR A 71 -1.86 -17.69 3.35
N LEU A 72 -0.80 -17.69 4.17
CA LEU A 72 -0.74 -16.95 5.44
C LEU A 72 -0.36 -15.48 5.26
N SER A 73 0.52 -15.18 4.31
CA SER A 73 0.97 -13.80 4.02
C SER A 73 0.10 -13.10 3.00
N SER A 74 -1.07 -13.66 2.71
CA SER A 74 -1.62 -13.68 1.37
C SER A 74 -1.58 -12.31 0.72
N PRO A 75 -1.01 -12.16 -0.48
CA PRO A 75 -1.12 -10.92 -1.26
C PRO A 75 -2.58 -10.44 -1.39
N LEU A 76 -3.56 -11.30 -1.12
CA LEU A 76 -4.96 -10.96 -0.88
C LEU A 76 -5.18 -10.03 0.32
N TRP A 77 -4.58 -10.34 1.47
CA TRP A 77 -4.69 -9.54 2.68
C TRP A 77 -3.97 -8.20 2.50
N SER A 78 -2.74 -8.19 1.98
CA SER A 78 -2.03 -6.93 1.71
C SER A 78 -2.72 -6.09 0.63
N GLY A 79 -3.16 -6.69 -0.47
CA GLY A 79 -3.93 -6.01 -1.53
C GLY A 79 -5.26 -5.42 -1.03
N LEU A 80 -5.93 -6.10 -0.10
CA LEU A 80 -7.12 -5.58 0.57
C LEU A 80 -6.79 -4.34 1.43
N TRP A 81 -5.72 -4.40 2.23
CA TRP A 81 -5.28 -3.27 3.04
C TRP A 81 -4.83 -2.07 2.20
N PHE A 82 -4.17 -2.31 1.07
CA PHE A 82 -3.80 -1.25 0.12
C PHE A 82 -5.03 -0.60 -0.51
N SER A 83 -6.03 -1.41 -0.89
CA SER A 83 -7.31 -0.90 -1.43
C SER A 83 -8.08 -0.07 -0.40
N ILE A 84 -8.11 -0.50 0.86
CA ILE A 84 -8.76 0.25 1.96
C ILE A 84 -8.03 1.58 2.20
N THR A 85 -6.69 1.57 2.20
CA THR A 85 -5.88 2.79 2.38
C THR A 85 -6.13 3.79 1.26
N GLY A 86 -6.13 3.32 0.00
CA GLY A 86 -6.45 4.15 -1.16
C GLY A 86 -7.89 4.68 -1.15
N ALA A 87 -8.86 3.88 -0.69
CA ALA A 87 -10.25 4.32 -0.53
C ALA A 87 -10.39 5.43 0.50
N LEU A 88 -9.66 5.35 1.63
CA LEU A 88 -9.61 6.43 2.63
C LEU A 88 -8.96 7.70 2.05
N ALA A 89 -7.95 7.56 1.19
CA ALA A 89 -7.30 8.68 0.50
C ALA A 89 -8.20 9.34 -0.54
N ALA A 90 -8.97 8.54 -1.31
CA ALA A 90 -9.90 9.05 -2.31
C ALA A 90 -11.17 9.69 -1.70
N CYS A 91 -11.63 9.16 -0.56
CA CYS A 91 -12.78 9.68 0.21
C CYS A 91 -12.44 10.92 1.05
N PHE A 92 -11.25 11.49 0.89
CA PHE A 92 -10.87 12.76 1.49
C PHE A 92 -11.67 13.91 0.84
N SER A 93 -12.95 14.02 1.19
CA SER A 93 -13.84 15.06 0.69
C SER A 93 -14.69 15.62 1.83
N TYR A 94 -14.77 16.95 1.82
CA TYR A 94 -15.30 17.86 2.83
C TYR A 94 -16.60 17.39 3.51
N GLY A 95 -16.54 17.06 4.80
CA GLY A 95 -17.71 16.86 5.64
C GLY A 95 -17.34 17.09 7.11
N ARG A 96 -18.11 17.96 7.78
CA ARG A 96 -18.07 18.37 9.22
C ARG A 96 -16.69 18.34 9.93
N PRO A 97 -16.25 19.45 10.56
CA PRO A 97 -14.87 19.62 11.08
C PRO A 97 -14.40 18.52 12.04
N THR A 98 -15.30 17.87 12.80
CA THR A 98 -14.98 16.75 13.68
C THR A 98 -14.72 15.43 12.94
N THR A 99 -15.40 15.15 11.83
CA THR A 99 -15.24 13.92 11.06
C THR A 99 -13.96 13.92 10.22
N VAL A 100 -13.48 15.11 9.85
CA VAL A 100 -12.22 15.32 9.09
C VAL A 100 -10.99 14.97 9.92
N LEU A 101 -11.00 15.21 11.23
CA LEU A 101 -9.84 14.90 12.09
C LEU A 101 -9.64 13.38 12.21
N TYR A 102 -10.73 12.64 12.45
CA TYR A 102 -10.68 11.18 12.57
C TYR A 102 -10.29 10.50 11.26
N SER A 103 -10.78 10.98 10.11
CA SER A 103 -10.39 10.42 8.80
C SER A 103 -8.92 10.71 8.46
N LYS A 104 -8.40 11.90 8.81
CA LYS A 104 -6.96 12.23 8.69
C LYS A 104 -6.09 11.30 9.55
N MET A 105 -6.43 11.13 10.82
CA MET A 105 -5.69 10.23 11.71
C MET A 105 -5.76 8.78 11.26
N ALA A 106 -6.94 8.31 10.82
CA ALA A 106 -7.11 6.98 10.27
C ALA A 106 -6.20 6.77 9.04
N LEU A 107 -6.21 7.71 8.09
CA LEU A 107 -5.38 7.64 6.89
C LEU A 107 -3.88 7.59 7.20
N VAL A 108 -3.39 8.41 8.12
CA VAL A 108 -1.98 8.38 8.56
C VAL A 108 -1.64 7.04 9.20
N VAL A 109 -2.48 6.55 10.12
CA VAL A 109 -2.26 5.26 10.80
C VAL A 109 -2.28 4.10 9.80
N THR A 110 -3.25 4.06 8.88
CA THR A 110 -3.32 2.99 7.89
C THR A 110 -2.16 3.05 6.89
N SER A 111 -1.73 4.26 6.50
CA SER A 111 -0.55 4.43 5.64
C SER A 111 0.74 3.99 6.33
N LEU A 112 0.90 4.28 7.63
CA LEU A 112 2.03 3.81 8.43
C LEU A 112 2.03 2.29 8.58
N LEU A 113 0.86 1.68 8.83
CA LEU A 113 0.72 0.22 8.88
C LEU A 113 1.07 -0.44 7.53
N CYS A 114 0.61 0.17 6.42
CA CYS A 114 0.97 -0.30 5.08
C CYS A 114 2.48 -0.16 4.80
N CYS A 115 3.08 0.95 5.18
CA CYS A 115 4.50 1.20 4.96
C CYS A 115 5.42 0.34 5.85
N ALA A 116 5.06 0.13 7.13
CA ALA A 116 5.96 -0.47 8.11
C ALA A 116 5.79 -1.99 8.24
N LEU A 117 4.57 -2.50 8.03
CA LEU A 117 4.25 -3.91 8.24
C LEU A 117 3.88 -4.60 6.93
N PHE A 118 2.79 -4.16 6.29
CA PHE A 118 2.19 -4.94 5.20
C PHE A 118 2.98 -4.89 3.89
N GLY A 119 3.48 -3.72 3.50
CA GLY A 119 4.31 -3.54 2.32
C GLY A 119 5.63 -4.33 2.38
N PRO A 120 6.46 -4.12 3.42
CA PRO A 120 7.72 -4.85 3.57
C PRO A 120 7.52 -6.37 3.69
N ALA A 121 6.53 -6.83 4.48
CA ALA A 121 6.24 -8.25 4.59
C ALA A 121 5.80 -8.84 3.24
N CYS A 122 4.93 -8.14 2.50
CA CYS A 122 4.49 -8.55 1.18
C CYS A 122 5.65 -8.60 0.18
N ALA A 123 6.56 -7.63 0.19
CA ALA A 123 7.74 -7.60 -0.68
C ALA A 123 8.73 -8.74 -0.37
N VAL A 124 9.07 -8.94 0.90
CA VAL A 124 10.02 -9.99 1.31
C VAL A 124 9.46 -11.38 0.98
N ILE A 125 8.19 -11.64 1.28
CA ILE A 125 7.61 -12.96 1.09
C ILE A 125 7.41 -13.26 -0.41
N ASN A 126 6.88 -12.33 -1.20
CA ASN A 126 6.75 -12.53 -2.65
C ASN A 126 8.11 -12.58 -3.36
N GLY A 127 9.12 -11.84 -2.87
CA GLY A 127 10.50 -11.96 -3.34
C GLY A 127 11.08 -13.35 -3.08
N PHE A 128 10.87 -13.90 -1.88
CA PHE A 128 11.32 -15.25 -1.53
C PHE A 128 10.59 -16.34 -2.36
N ILE A 129 9.28 -16.20 -2.56
CA ILE A 129 8.48 -17.10 -3.40
C ILE A 129 8.99 -17.05 -4.86
N SER A 130 9.20 -15.86 -5.40
CA SER A 130 9.73 -15.68 -6.76
C SER A 130 11.10 -16.33 -6.93
N TYR A 131 12.02 -16.11 -5.98
CA TYR A 131 13.35 -16.72 -5.99
C TYR A 131 13.28 -18.25 -5.94
N THR A 132 12.42 -18.80 -5.08
CA THR A 132 12.26 -20.25 -4.94
C THR A 132 11.67 -20.84 -6.22
N ARG A 133 10.59 -20.26 -6.77
CA ARG A 133 9.95 -20.73 -8.00
C ARG A 133 10.88 -20.65 -9.22
N HIS A 134 11.66 -19.58 -9.35
CA HIS A 134 12.64 -19.43 -10.43
C HIS A 134 13.71 -20.54 -10.42
N ASN A 135 14.14 -20.97 -9.23
CA ASN A 135 15.15 -22.04 -9.11
C ASN A 135 14.56 -23.44 -9.31
N LEU A 136 13.29 -23.66 -8.93
CA LEU A 136 12.65 -24.97 -9.00
C LEU A 136 12.04 -25.26 -10.39
N ALA A 137 11.36 -24.30 -11.01
CA ALA A 137 10.59 -24.48 -12.25
C ALA A 137 10.96 -23.42 -13.31
N LYS A 138 12.13 -23.57 -13.93
CA LYS A 138 12.66 -22.64 -14.95
C LYS A 138 11.77 -22.47 -16.20
N GLY A 139 10.78 -23.33 -16.41
CA GLY A 139 9.89 -23.31 -17.57
C GLY A 139 8.57 -22.56 -17.39
N ASP A 140 8.16 -22.29 -16.14
CA ASP A 140 6.85 -21.71 -15.84
C ASP A 140 6.94 -20.21 -15.55
N TYR A 141 6.04 -19.40 -16.11
CA TYR A 141 6.02 -17.95 -15.93
C TYR A 141 5.47 -17.50 -14.56
N GLN A 142 5.16 -18.44 -13.66
CA GLN A 142 4.54 -18.15 -12.37
C GLN A 142 5.47 -17.37 -11.42
N TRP A 143 6.79 -17.49 -11.56
CA TRP A 143 7.75 -16.68 -10.78
C TRP A 143 7.68 -15.19 -11.12
N LEU A 144 7.26 -14.84 -12.35
CA LEU A 144 7.12 -13.47 -12.83
C LEU A 144 5.93 -12.77 -12.14
N ILE A 145 4.84 -13.50 -11.90
CA ILE A 145 3.66 -12.97 -11.18
C ILE A 145 4.07 -12.54 -9.77
N SER A 146 4.75 -13.41 -9.02
CA SER A 146 5.24 -13.09 -7.67
C SER A 146 6.23 -11.93 -7.67
N LEU A 147 7.05 -11.80 -8.72
CA LEU A 147 7.99 -10.69 -8.87
C LEU A 147 7.27 -9.36 -9.12
N ILE A 148 6.24 -9.34 -9.96
CA ILE A 148 5.39 -8.16 -10.20
C ILE A 148 4.68 -7.74 -8.90
N VAL A 149 4.14 -8.70 -8.15
CA VAL A 149 3.49 -8.41 -6.85
C VAL A 149 4.49 -7.82 -5.85
N CYS A 150 5.73 -8.32 -5.82
CA CYS A 150 6.80 -7.75 -5.01
C CYS A 150 7.09 -6.29 -5.40
N PHE A 151 7.21 -6.00 -6.70
CA PHE A 151 7.45 -4.65 -7.20
C PHE A 151 6.31 -3.69 -6.85
N LEU A 152 5.06 -4.12 -7.02
CA LEU A 152 3.88 -3.34 -6.65
C LEU A 152 3.80 -3.07 -5.15
N ALA A 153 4.21 -4.03 -4.31
CA ALA A 153 4.28 -3.83 -2.86
C ALA A 153 5.31 -2.76 -2.48
N VAL A 154 6.47 -2.72 -3.14
CA VAL A 154 7.47 -1.66 -2.93
C VAL A 154 6.94 -0.30 -3.40
N LEU A 155 6.27 -0.25 -4.55
CA LEU A 155 5.62 0.98 -5.02
C LEU A 155 4.58 1.48 -4.02
N GLU A 156 3.78 0.60 -3.45
CA GLU A 156 2.78 0.97 -2.45
C GLU A 156 3.42 1.52 -1.16
N VAL A 157 4.57 1.00 -0.75
CA VAL A 157 5.35 1.58 0.37
C VAL A 157 5.73 3.02 0.05
N VAL A 158 6.24 3.30 -1.15
CA VAL A 158 6.59 4.66 -1.57
C VAL A 158 5.34 5.55 -1.57
N MET A 159 4.24 5.10 -2.15
CA MET A 159 2.98 5.85 -2.21
C MET A 159 2.40 6.14 -0.81
N ALA A 160 2.47 5.17 0.11
CA ALA A 160 2.05 5.34 1.50
C ALA A 160 2.94 6.35 2.26
N THR A 161 4.26 6.37 2.01
CA THR A 161 5.15 7.39 2.60
C THR A 161 4.84 8.80 2.10
N VAL A 162 4.58 8.95 0.80
CA VAL A 162 4.21 10.25 0.22
C VAL A 162 2.86 10.71 0.77
N THR A 163 1.87 9.81 0.81
CA THR A 163 0.51 10.10 1.30
C THR A 163 0.52 10.51 2.78
N SER A 164 1.26 9.79 3.63
CA SER A 164 1.43 10.16 5.04
C SER A 164 2.20 11.48 5.22
N SER A 165 3.24 11.74 4.42
CA SER A 165 3.99 13.00 4.47
C SER A 165 3.11 14.20 4.12
N VAL A 166 2.36 14.12 3.02
CA VAL A 166 1.44 15.18 2.59
C VAL A 166 0.35 15.39 3.63
N THR A 167 -0.22 14.31 4.18
CA THR A 167 -1.29 14.42 5.18
C THR A 167 -0.79 15.06 6.48
N CYS A 168 0.42 14.73 6.93
CA CYS A 168 1.05 15.35 8.09
C CYS A 168 1.36 16.84 7.84
N CYS A 169 1.95 17.19 6.69
CA CYS A 169 2.29 18.57 6.33
C CYS A 169 1.05 19.46 6.13
N CYS A 170 -0.05 18.90 5.64
CA CYS A 170 -1.32 19.60 5.45
C CYS A 170 -2.27 19.50 6.66
N SER A 171 -1.86 18.82 7.73
CA SER A 171 -2.57 18.89 9.01
C SER A 171 -2.15 20.17 9.75
N THR A 172 -2.93 21.24 9.59
CA THR A 172 -2.85 22.35 10.53
C THR A 172 -3.31 21.81 11.89
N PHE A 173 -2.37 21.38 12.72
CA PHE A 173 -2.59 21.17 14.15
C PHE A 173 -2.87 22.55 14.74
N SER A 174 -4.13 22.99 14.64
CA SER A 174 -4.57 24.21 15.30
C SER A 174 -4.57 23.90 16.79
N SER A 175 -3.46 24.19 17.47
CA SER A 175 -3.27 24.11 18.92
C SER A 175 -4.19 25.06 19.72
N THR A 176 -5.36 25.41 19.17
CA THR A 176 -6.28 26.44 19.66
C THR A 176 -7.66 25.86 20.00
N GLN A 177 -7.76 24.55 20.24
CA GLN A 177 -8.92 23.93 20.91
C GLN A 177 -8.55 23.36 22.29
N LEU A 178 -7.72 24.09 23.03
CA LEU A 178 -7.64 24.02 24.49
C LEU A 178 -8.31 25.29 25.03
N ILE A 179 -9.63 25.26 25.17
CA ILE A 179 -10.39 26.08 26.10
C ILE A 179 -11.31 25.12 26.86
#